data_AF-A0AAP9QIW9-F1
#
_entry.id   AF-A0AAP9QIW9-F1
#
_cell.length_a   1.000
_cell.length_b   1.000
_cell.length_c   1.000
_cell.angle_alpha   90.00
_cell.angle_beta   90.00
_cell.angle_gamma   90.00
#
_symmetry.space_group_name_H-M   'P 1'
#
loop_
_entity.id
_entity.type
_entity.pdbx_description
1 polymer ?
#
loop_
_entity_poly.entity_id
_entity_poly.type
_entity_poly.pdbx_seq_one_letter_code
_entity_poly.pdbx_strand_id
1 'polypeptide(L)' 'MADEQQRIERAIELACRFGGRDEVHHLHWVLDQMVRELAGERYEQIVASTCVGEDGPNTWRWSTGIAP' A
#
# COMPACT_ATOMS: atom_id res chain seq x y z
N MET A 1 -11.87 15.87 7.14
CA MET A 1 -10.97 17.05 7.01
C MET A 1 -9.65 16.80 7.74
N ALA A 2 -9.57 16.81 9.08
CA ALA A 2 -8.29 16.56 9.79
C ALA A 2 -7.75 15.12 9.61
N ASP A 3 -8.63 14.12 9.64
CA ASP A 3 -8.25 12.71 9.53
C ASP A 3 -7.74 12.31 8.13
N GLU A 4 -8.35 12.86 7.08
CA GLU A 4 -7.95 12.60 5.69
C GLU A 4 -6.61 13.23 5.35
N GLN A 5 -6.41 14.50 5.74
CA GLN A 5 -5.12 15.19 5.59
C GLN A 5 -4.02 14.46 6.37
N GLN A 6 -4.32 13.96 7.57
CA GLN A 6 -3.37 13.21 8.38
C GLN A 6 -2.95 11.88 7.72
N ARG A 7 -3.90 11.15 7.09
CA ARG A 7 -3.59 9.93 6.34
C ARG A 7 -2.70 10.22 5.13
N ILE A 8 -2.97 11.32 4.42
CA ILE A 8 -2.15 11.77 3.27
C ILE A 8 -0.73 12.09 3.74
N GLU A 9 -0.57 12.85 4.82
CA GLU A 9 0.74 13.22 5.35
C GLU A 9 1.55 11.99 5.80
N ARG A 10 0.91 11.03 6.48
CA ARG A 10 1.54 9.76 6.88
C ARG A 10 1.99 8.92 5.69
N ALA A 11 1.17 8.82 4.65
CA ALA A 11 1.53 8.09 3.44
C ALA A 11 2.73 8.75 2.72
N ILE A 12 2.78 10.09 2.67
CA ILE A 12 3.91 10.83 2.11
C ILE A 12 5.17 10.62 2.96
N GLU A 13 5.06 10.63 4.30
CA GLU A 13 6.18 10.37 5.20
C GLU A 13 6.79 8.98 4.95
N LEU A 14 5.95 7.94 4.81
CA LEU A 14 6.39 6.58 4.49
C LEU A 14 7.17 6.53 3.17
N ALA A 15 6.65 7.19 2.12
CA ALA A 15 7.30 7.27 0.81
C ALA A 15 8.66 7.99 0.90
N CYS A 16 8.72 9.15 1.55
CA CYS A 16 9.95 9.93 1.68
C CYS A 16 11.03 9.21 2.51
N ARG A 17 10.61 8.47 3.55
CA ARG A 17 11.53 7.82 4.47
C ARG A 17 12.09 6.50 3.95
N PHE A 18 11.31 5.76 3.16
CA PHE A 18 11.64 4.39 2.79
C PHE A 18 11.57 4.10 1.27
N GLY A 19 11.06 5.02 0.46
CA GLY A 19 10.92 4.84 -1.00
C GLY A 19 12.24 4.83 -1.78
N GLY A 20 13.35 5.21 -1.15
CA GLY A 20 14.70 5.15 -1.73
C GLY A 20 15.50 3.89 -1.36
N ARG A 21 14.86 2.85 -0.81
CA ARG A 21 15.54 1.59 -0.45
C ARG A 21 15.71 0.69 -1.69
N ASP A 22 16.86 0.02 -1.79
CA ASP A 22 17.22 -0.76 -3.00
C ASP A 22 16.51 -2.12 -3.12
N GLU A 23 15.94 -2.64 -2.03
CA GLU A 23 15.32 -3.96 -2.02
C GLU A 23 13.84 -3.89 -2.37
N VAL A 24 13.45 -4.59 -3.44
CA VAL A 24 12.08 -4.58 -3.98
C VAL A 24 11.02 -4.99 -2.95
N HIS A 25 11.34 -5.90 -2.02
CA HIS A 25 10.41 -6.32 -0.99
C HIS A 25 10.23 -5.26 0.11
N HIS A 26 11.21 -4.38 0.34
CA HIS A 26 11.05 -3.20 1.18
C HIS A 26 10.13 -2.18 0.49
N LEU A 27 10.31 -1.96 -0.83
CA LEU A 27 9.45 -1.06 -1.60
C LEU A 27 8.00 -1.55 -1.65
N HIS A 28 7.76 -2.87 -1.79
CA HIS A 28 6.42 -3.45 -1.68
C HIS A 28 5.78 -3.20 -0.31
N TRP A 29 6.56 -3.27 0.77
CA TRP A 29 6.05 -2.98 2.11
C TRP A 29 5.68 -1.51 2.25
N VAL A 30 6.48 -0.59 1.71
CA VAL A 30 6.17 0.85 1.72
C VAL A 30 4.86 1.13 0.98
N LEU A 31 4.68 0.54 -0.21
CA LEU A 31 3.42 0.66 -0.95
C LEU A 31 2.23 0.09 -0.17
N ASP A 32 2.41 -1.05 0.49
CA ASP A 32 1.38 -1.65 1.36
C ASP A 32 0.98 -0.70 2.51
N GLN A 33 1.96 -0.15 3.23
CA GLN A 33 1.70 0.76 4.34
C GLN A 33 1.04 2.07 3.88
N MET A 34 1.48 2.62 2.75
CA MET A 34 0.83 3.81 2.16
C MET A 34 -0.64 3.54 1.85
N VAL A 35 -0.95 2.39 1.24
CA VAL A 35 -2.35 2.03 0.92
C VAL A 35 -3.16 1.77 2.17
N ARG A 36 -2.58 1.17 3.23
CA ARG A 36 -3.26 1.02 4.53
C ARG A 36 -3.64 2.37 5.15
N GLU A 37 -2.71 3.31 5.19
CA GLU A 37 -2.96 4.65 5.74
C GLU A 37 -4.06 5.38 4.95
N LEU A 38 -4.00 5.33 3.62
CA LEU A 38 -4.97 6.02 2.76
C LEU A 38 -6.35 5.35 2.76
N ALA A 39 -6.39 4.02 2.69
CA ALA A 39 -7.63 3.26 2.60
C ALA A 39 -8.38 3.15 3.94
N GLY A 40 -7.64 3.14 5.06
CA GLY A 40 -8.20 2.85 6.38
C GLY A 40 -9.01 1.55 6.37
N GLU A 41 -10.25 1.60 6.85
CA GLU A 41 -11.16 0.44 6.91
C GLU A 41 -11.46 -0.22 5.56
N ARG A 42 -11.24 0.50 4.44
CA ARG A 42 -11.47 -0.02 3.09
C ARG A 42 -10.30 -0.84 2.56
N TYR A 43 -9.19 -0.95 3.30
CA TYR A 43 -7.98 -1.62 2.85
C TYR A 43 -8.25 -3.05 2.34
N GLU A 44 -8.94 -3.87 3.14
CA GLU A 44 -9.25 -5.26 2.78
C GLU A 44 -10.06 -5.36 1.49
N GLN A 45 -11.03 -4.46 1.30
CA GLN A 45 -11.86 -4.43 0.08
C GLN A 45 -11.04 -4.02 -1.15
N ILE A 46 -10.15 -3.03 -1.00
CA ILE A 46 -9.29 -2.54 -2.09
C ILE A 46 -8.30 -3.63 -2.50
N VAL A 47 -7.62 -4.27 -1.54
CA VAL A 47 -6.67 -5.36 -1.81
C VAL A 47 -7.36 -6.59 -2.42
N ALA A 48 -8.56 -6.93 -1.94
CA ALA A 48 -9.33 -8.00 -2.55
C ALA A 48 -9.72 -7.66 -3.99
N SER A 49 -10.11 -6.41 -4.27
CA SER A 49 -10.50 -5.97 -5.61
C SER A 49 -9.34 -5.95 -6.61
N THR A 50 -8.11 -5.65 -6.16
CA THR A 50 -6.93 -5.67 -7.04
C THR A 50 -6.47 -7.09 -7.39
N CYS A 51 -6.79 -8.08 -6.57
CA CYS A 51 -6.52 -9.50 -6.86
C CYS A 51 -7.52 -10.11 -7.86
N VAL A 52 -8.63 -9.43 -8.16
CA VAL A 52 -9.59 -9.81 -9.20
C VAL A 52 -9.16 -9.13 -10.51
N GLY A 53 -8.23 -9.77 -11.23
CA GLY A 53 -7.71 -9.22 -12.49
C GLY A 53 -8.65 -9.46 -13.68
N GLU A 54 -8.34 -8.79 -14.80
CA GLU A 54 -9.08 -8.92 -16.08
C GLU A 54 -9.13 -10.37 -16.61
N ASP A 55 -8.14 -11.21 -16.28
CA ASP A 55 -8.05 -12.62 -16.71
C ASP A 55 -8.57 -13.63 -15.67
N GLY A 56 -9.25 -13.17 -14.62
CA GLY A 56 -9.82 -14.00 -13.55
C GLY A 56 -9.22 -13.76 -12.16
N PRO A 57 -9.72 -14.46 -11.12
CA PRO A 57 -9.18 -14.32 -9.78
C PRO A 57 -7.70 -14.78 -9.76
N ASN A 58 -6.82 -13.94 -9.21
CA ASN A 58 -5.35 -14.10 -9.08
C ASN A 58 -4.45 -13.70 -10.27
N THR A 59 -4.92 -12.91 -11.24
CA THR A 59 -4.01 -12.35 -12.28
C THR A 59 -2.94 -11.43 -11.67
N TRP A 60 -3.28 -10.74 -10.57
CA TRP A 60 -2.38 -9.86 -9.83
C TRP A 60 -2.31 -10.31 -8.38
N ARG A 61 -1.11 -10.25 -7.78
CA ARG A 61 -0.90 -10.56 -6.36
C ARG A 61 -0.50 -9.31 -5.62
N TRP A 62 -1.28 -8.94 -4.61
CA TRP A 62 -0.86 -7.92 -3.66
C TRP A 62 0.28 -8.45 -2.78
N SER A 63 1.42 -7.75 -2.81
CA SER A 63 2.58 -8.10 -1.98
C SER A 63 2.64 -7.15 -0.80
N THR A 64 2.54 -7.69 0.42
CA THR A 64 2.71 -6.91 1.66
C THR A 64 4.18 -6.57 1.96
N GLY A 65 5.12 -7.10 1.17
CA GLY A 65 6.55 -6.86 1.33
C GLY A 65 7.13 -7.33 2.67
N ILE A 66 8.31 -6.83 3.03
CA ILE A 66 8.99 -7.01 4.32
C ILE A 66 9.38 -5.61 4.83
N ALA A 67 9.31 -5.38 6.14
CA ALA A 67 9.70 -4.10 6.73
C ALA A 67 11.22 -3.83 6.56
N PRO A 68 11.64 -2.60 6.17
CA PRO A 68 13.04 -2.19 5.98
C PRO A 68 13.84 -1.87 7.26
#